data_AF-A0A3C1YQG9-F1
#
_entry.id   AF-A0A3C1YQG9-F1
#
_cell.length_a   1.000
_cell.length_b   1.000
_cell.length_c   1.000
_cell.angle_alpha   90.00
_cell.angle_beta   90.00
_cell.angle_gamma   90.00
#
_symmetry.space_group_name_H-M   'P 1'
#
loop_
_entity.id
_entity.type
_entity.pdbx_description
1 polymer ?
#
loop_
_entity_poly.entity_id
_entity_poly.type
_entity_poly.pdbx_seq_one_letter_code
_entity_poly.pdbx_strand_id
1 'polypeptide(L)'
;MKKIFVLIMISAVSLVFAQFKPKAGDQPKISDSFIQTQSASDWFNLFNPNNFQMRHTYSASYSAFGGNGLALQRYTNTMIYQFAPNLDARVDLSLQNSPYSTFDYGLQNQFSKAYLSRAEINYRPWENTVIRLQYRELPFSYYGYGYNRSFGGMFSGLDGYDD
;
A
#
# COMPACT_ATOMS: atom_id res chain seq x y z
N MET A 1 7.49 42.55 55.03
CA MET A 1 6.79 43.09 53.83
C MET A 1 7.42 42.67 52.51
N LYS A 2 8.75 42.74 52.32
CA LYS A 2 9.42 42.33 51.06
C LYS A 2 9.17 40.86 50.63
N LYS A 3 9.12 39.92 51.60
CA LYS A 3 8.90 38.48 51.31
C LYS A 3 7.48 38.15 50.84
N ILE A 4 6.47 38.92 51.28
CA ILE A 4 5.07 38.76 50.87
C ILE A 4 4.88 39.27 49.44
N PHE A 5 5.57 40.37 49.08
CA PHE A 5 5.54 40.91 47.72
C PHE A 5 6.10 39.91 46.69
N VAL A 6 7.19 39.21 47.03
CA VAL A 6 7.78 38.17 46.15
C VAL A 6 6.83 36.99 45.97
N LEU A 7 6.13 36.59 47.03
CA LEU A 7 5.20 35.46 46.97
C LEU A 7 3.96 35.75 46.09
N ILE A 8 3.47 37.00 46.12
CA ILE A 8 2.39 37.47 45.25
C ILE A 8 2.84 37.57 43.79
N MET A 9 4.10 37.95 43.54
CA MET A 9 4.65 37.99 42.18
C MET A 9 4.75 36.59 41.57
N ILE A 10 5.10 35.57 42.36
CA ILE A 10 5.24 34.18 41.88
C ILE A 10 3.86 33.54 41.60
N SER A 11 2.83 33.85 42.41
CA SER A 11 1.48 33.35 42.15
C SER A 11 0.81 34.00 40.93
N ALA A 12 1.20 35.22 40.56
CA ALA A 12 0.67 35.88 39.37
C ALA A 12 1.15 35.25 38.04
N VAL A 13 2.33 34.60 38.02
CA VAL A 13 2.88 33.97 36.81
C VAL A 13 2.16 32.67 36.45
N SER A 14 1.54 31.98 37.42
CA SER A 14 0.85 30.70 37.19
C SER A 14 -0.55 30.83 36.57
N LEU A 15 -1.03 32.06 36.36
CA LEU A 15 -2.34 32.33 35.73
C LEU A 15 -2.25 32.64 34.23
N VAL A 16 -1.05 32.60 33.63
CA VAL A 16 -0.88 32.78 32.19
C VAL A 16 -1.16 31.45 31.48
N PHE A 17 -2.43 31.07 31.43
CA PHE A 17 -2.90 30.08 30.46
C PHE A 17 -2.92 30.76 29.10
N ALA A 18 -1.86 30.56 28.31
CA ALA A 18 -1.85 30.86 26.88
C ALA A 18 -2.82 29.89 26.18
N GLN A 19 -4.12 30.18 26.29
CA GLN A 19 -5.15 29.48 25.54
C GLN A 19 -5.01 29.86 24.07
N PHE A 20 -4.40 28.94 23.31
CA PHE A 20 -4.37 28.98 21.86
C PHE A 20 -5.82 29.05 21.37
N LYS A 21 -6.28 30.22 20.91
CA LYS A 21 -7.59 30.34 20.27
C LYS A 21 -7.51 29.54 18.97
N PRO A 22 -8.21 28.40 18.83
CA PRO A 22 -8.31 27.78 17.52
C PRO A 22 -9.09 28.75 16.65
N LYS A 23 -8.49 29.22 15.55
CA LYS A 23 -9.27 29.87 14.51
C LYS A 23 -10.30 28.83 14.04
N ALA A 24 -11.57 29.07 14.33
CA ALA A 24 -12.65 28.25 13.84
C ALA A 24 -12.64 28.32 12.30
N GLY A 25 -12.03 27.32 11.66
CA GLY A 25 -11.90 27.25 10.20
C GLY A 25 -10.63 26.55 9.70
N ASP A 26 -9.50 26.68 10.41
CA ASP A 26 -8.22 26.06 10.03
C ASP A 26 -8.03 24.74 10.76
N GLN A 27 -8.86 23.75 10.42
CA GLN A 27 -8.45 22.36 10.60
C GLN A 27 -7.50 22.08 9.43
N PRO A 28 -6.18 21.89 9.65
CA PRO A 28 -5.28 21.52 8.56
C PRO A 28 -5.81 20.21 7.99
N LYS A 29 -6.40 20.27 6.79
CA LYS A 29 -6.79 19.06 6.10
C LYS A 29 -5.50 18.38 5.68
N ILE A 30 -5.47 17.05 5.73
CA ILE A 30 -4.30 16.28 5.30
C ILE A 30 -3.91 16.68 3.86
N SER A 31 -4.87 17.12 3.04
CA SER A 31 -4.64 17.69 1.70
C SER A 31 -3.73 18.92 1.68
N ASP A 32 -3.78 19.77 2.70
CA ASP A 32 -3.07 21.06 2.74
C ASP A 32 -1.57 20.84 3.04
N SER A 33 -1.23 19.70 3.64
CA SER A 33 0.15 19.27 3.88
C SER A 33 0.83 18.68 2.64
N PHE A 34 0.09 18.33 1.58
CA PHE A 34 0.66 17.55 0.49
C PHE A 34 1.14 18.35 -0.71
N ILE A 35 0.72 19.60 -0.95
CA ILE A 35 1.15 20.30 -2.18
C ILE A 35 1.30 21.81 -1.99
N GLN A 36 2.54 22.25 -1.79
CA GLN A 36 3.01 23.46 -2.46
C GLN A 36 4.46 23.28 -2.92
N THR A 37 4.68 22.31 -3.79
CA THR A 37 5.89 22.28 -4.63
C THR A 37 5.63 23.17 -5.84
N GLN A 38 5.96 24.46 -5.70
CA GLN A 38 6.11 25.34 -6.85
C GLN A 38 7.24 24.81 -7.74
N SER A 39 6.96 24.68 -9.03
CA SER A 39 7.91 24.36 -10.11
C SER A 39 8.57 22.98 -10.06
N ALA A 40 7.76 21.92 -10.20
CA ALA A 40 8.26 20.68 -10.81
C ALA A 40 8.05 20.79 -12.34
N SER A 41 9.14 20.65 -13.09
CA SER A 41 9.26 20.75 -14.55
C SER A 41 8.15 20.02 -15.33
N ASP A 42 7.86 20.49 -16.55
CA ASP A 42 6.85 19.98 -17.51
C ASP A 42 6.79 18.45 -17.72
N TRP A 43 7.80 17.72 -17.26
CA TRP A 43 7.90 16.26 -17.31
C TRP A 43 6.96 15.59 -16.30
N PHE A 44 6.65 16.24 -15.18
CA PHE A 44 5.70 15.75 -14.18
C PHE A 44 4.24 15.99 -14.56
N ASN A 45 3.96 16.87 -15.54
CA ASN A 45 2.62 17.03 -16.10
C ASN A 45 2.15 15.79 -16.89
N LEU A 46 3.07 14.89 -17.28
CA LEU A 46 2.71 13.59 -17.87
C LEU A 46 2.12 12.61 -16.85
N PHE A 47 2.37 12.83 -15.55
CA PHE A 47 1.85 12.03 -14.45
C PHE A 47 0.83 12.86 -13.68
N ASN A 48 -0.40 12.93 -14.20
CA ASN A 48 -1.49 13.54 -13.45
C ASN A 48 -1.70 12.73 -12.16
N PRO A 49 -1.47 13.30 -10.96
CA PRO A 49 -1.60 12.56 -9.70
C PRO A 49 -3.03 12.08 -9.45
N ASN A 50 -4.04 12.72 -10.06
CA ASN A 50 -5.43 12.26 -9.98
C ASN A 50 -5.67 10.93 -10.72
N ASN A 51 -4.83 10.61 -11.70
CA ASN A 51 -4.90 9.37 -12.47
C ASN A 51 -3.96 8.29 -11.92
N PHE A 52 -3.20 8.60 -10.87
CA PHE A 52 -2.24 7.70 -10.25
C PHE A 52 -2.70 7.29 -8.85
N GLN A 53 -2.77 5.99 -8.60
CA GLN A 53 -3.12 5.44 -7.30
C GLN A 53 -2.02 4.50 -6.82
N MET A 54 -1.61 4.69 -5.57
CA MET A 54 -0.75 3.75 -4.86
C MET A 54 -1.53 3.05 -3.75
N ARG A 55 -1.43 1.72 -3.70
CA ARG A 55 -1.96 0.91 -2.61
C ARG A 55 -0.82 0.14 -1.96
N HIS A 56 -0.78 0.22 -0.64
CA HIS A 56 0.23 -0.45 0.17
C HIS A 56 -0.45 -1.62 0.89
N THR A 57 0.11 -2.82 0.80
CA THR A 57 -0.41 -4.01 1.46
C THR A 57 0.71 -4.71 2.19
N TYR A 58 0.51 -4.98 3.46
CA TYR A 58 1.41 -5.78 4.28
C TYR A 58 0.70 -7.07 4.69
N SER A 59 1.37 -8.20 4.50
CA SER A 59 0.87 -9.53 4.83
C SER A 59 1.91 -10.27 5.64
N ALA A 60 1.47 -10.91 6.71
CA ALA A 60 2.29 -11.79 7.53
C ALA A 60 1.56 -13.13 7.67
N SER A 61 2.28 -14.23 7.48
CA SER A 61 1.74 -15.58 7.61
C SER A 61 2.74 -16.44 8.38
N TYR A 62 2.23 -17.30 9.24
CA TYR A 62 3.03 -18.29 9.95
C TYR A 62 2.50 -19.69 9.63
N SER A 63 3.40 -20.62 9.40
CA SER A 63 3.09 -22.03 9.14
C SER A 63 3.97 -22.89 10.03
N ALA A 64 3.38 -23.89 10.68
CA ALA A 64 4.12 -24.84 11.49
C ALA A 64 3.72 -26.27 11.14
N PHE A 65 4.71 -27.15 10.97
CA PHE A 65 4.51 -28.55 10.64
C PHE A 65 5.67 -29.39 11.17
N GLY A 66 5.36 -30.51 11.84
CA GLY A 66 6.37 -31.49 12.27
C GLY A 66 7.50 -30.90 13.12
N GLY A 67 7.18 -29.98 14.04
CA GLY A 67 8.16 -29.29 14.90
C GLY A 67 8.93 -28.16 14.21
N ASN A 68 8.68 -27.90 12.93
CA ASN A 68 9.26 -26.81 12.17
C ASN A 68 8.28 -25.65 12.01
N GLY A 69 8.79 -24.42 11.95
CA GLY A 69 8.01 -23.20 11.76
C GLY A 69 8.62 -22.29 10.69
N LEU A 70 7.76 -21.66 9.91
CA LEU A 70 8.10 -20.67 8.89
C LEU A 70 7.20 -19.44 9.06
N ALA A 71 7.80 -18.29 9.32
CA ALA A 71 7.15 -16.99 9.28
C ALA A 71 7.52 -16.29 7.97
N LEU A 72 6.52 -15.88 7.19
CA LEU A 72 6.70 -15.08 5.99
C LEU A 72 6.04 -13.73 6.19
N GLN A 73 6.77 -12.68 5.83
CA GLN A 73 6.28 -11.31 5.75
C GLN A 73 6.43 -10.84 4.31
N ARG A 74 5.43 -10.13 3.81
CA ARG A 74 5.45 -9.56 2.47
C ARG A 74 4.77 -8.22 2.47
N TYR A 75 5.49 -7.23 1.99
CA TYR A 75 5.00 -5.91 1.67
C TYR A 75 4.82 -5.82 0.14
N THR A 76 3.71 -5.26 -0.32
CA THR A 76 3.46 -5.03 -1.75
C THR A 76 2.96 -3.61 -1.95
N ASN A 77 3.63 -2.89 -2.84
CA ASN A 77 3.18 -1.61 -3.34
C ASN A 77 2.58 -1.82 -4.73
N THR A 78 1.27 -1.62 -4.84
CA THR A 78 0.54 -1.62 -6.12
C THR A 78 0.44 -0.19 -6.61
N MET A 79 1.04 0.08 -7.76
CA MET A 79 0.90 1.33 -8.50
C MET A 79 -0.08 1.12 -9.65
N ILE A 80 -1.06 2.01 -9.78
CA ILE A 80 -2.07 1.99 -10.84
C ILE A 80 -2.05 3.34 -11.51
N TYR A 81 -2.01 3.35 -12.84
CA TYR A 81 -2.10 4.58 -13.64
C TYR A 81 -3.20 4.45 -14.69
N GLN A 82 -4.13 5.40 -14.69
CA GLN A 82 -5.21 5.49 -15.66
C GLN A 82 -4.80 6.44 -16.80
N PHE A 83 -4.48 5.88 -17.97
CA PHE A 83 -4.12 6.69 -19.15
C PHE A 83 -5.35 7.33 -19.80
N ALA A 84 -6.45 6.58 -19.85
CA ALA A 84 -7.75 7.00 -20.39
C ALA A 84 -8.86 6.21 -19.69
N PRO A 85 -10.15 6.59 -19.73
CA PRO A 85 -11.24 5.84 -19.07
C PRO A 85 -11.32 4.34 -19.43
N ASN A 86 -10.70 3.95 -20.55
CA ASN A 86 -10.66 2.59 -21.06
C ASN A 86 -9.25 1.98 -21.13
N LEU A 87 -8.22 2.63 -20.60
CA LEU A 87 -6.84 2.14 -20.61
C LEU A 87 -6.15 2.43 -19.27
N ASP A 88 -5.74 1.37 -18.57
CA ASP A 88 -4.94 1.45 -17.35
C ASP A 88 -3.75 0.51 -17.38
N ALA A 89 -2.72 0.85 -16.60
CA ALA A 89 -1.65 -0.07 -16.25
C ALA A 89 -1.52 -0.20 -14.74
N ARG A 90 -1.10 -1.39 -14.33
CA ARG A 90 -0.83 -1.75 -12.94
C ARG A 90 0.53 -2.41 -12.81
N VAL A 91 1.26 -2.02 -11.77
CA VAL A 91 2.55 -2.60 -11.39
C VAL A 91 2.51 -2.94 -9.91
N ASP A 92 2.78 -4.19 -9.55
CA ASP A 92 2.90 -4.64 -8.17
C ASP A 92 4.37 -4.92 -7.86
N LEU A 93 4.97 -4.11 -6.97
CA LEU A 93 6.32 -4.33 -6.45
C LEU A 93 6.23 -4.97 -5.07
N SER A 94 6.76 -6.19 -4.92
CA SER A 94 6.67 -6.95 -3.68
C SER A 94 8.04 -7.14 -3.05
N LEU A 95 8.12 -6.89 -1.74
CA LEU A 95 9.26 -7.24 -0.88
C LEU A 95 8.80 -8.35 0.05
N GLN A 96 9.45 -9.50 -0.03
CA GLN A 96 9.21 -10.62 0.86
C GLN A 96 10.42 -10.81 1.79
N ASN A 97 10.17 -11.31 3.01
CA ASN A 97 11.18 -11.68 4.00
C ASN A 97 10.66 -12.83 4.87
N SER A 98 11.55 -13.71 5.33
CA SER A 98 11.25 -14.75 6.31
C SER A 98 11.99 -14.50 7.63
N PRO A 99 11.44 -13.73 8.59
CA PRO A 99 12.15 -13.35 9.81
C PRO A 99 12.43 -14.54 10.74
N TYR A 100 11.63 -15.61 10.64
CA TYR A 100 11.78 -16.81 11.44
C TYR A 100 11.57 -18.04 10.55
N SER A 101 12.57 -18.90 10.47
CA SER A 101 12.50 -20.21 9.82
C SER A 101 13.33 -21.18 10.66
N THR A 102 12.74 -22.32 11.02
CA THR A 102 13.52 -23.44 11.57
C THR A 102 14.05 -24.35 10.46
N PHE A 103 13.67 -24.10 9.21
CA PHE A 103 14.25 -24.75 8.04
C PHE A 103 15.59 -24.10 7.65
N ASP A 104 16.47 -24.88 7.03
CA ASP A 104 17.85 -24.54 6.68
C ASP A 104 18.02 -23.14 6.05
N TYR A 105 19.14 -22.47 6.33
CA TYR A 105 19.41 -21.05 6.01
C TYR A 105 19.22 -20.70 4.51
N GLY A 106 19.34 -21.69 3.62
CA GLY A 106 19.11 -21.52 2.19
C GLY A 106 17.69 -21.07 1.83
N LEU A 107 16.68 -21.46 2.61
CA LEU A 107 15.29 -21.05 2.40
C LEU A 107 15.02 -19.60 2.79
N GLN A 108 15.63 -19.16 3.88
CA GLN A 108 15.46 -17.81 4.39
C GLN A 108 15.95 -16.75 3.38
N ASN A 109 17.04 -17.04 2.68
CA ASN A 109 17.61 -16.18 1.62
C ASN A 109 16.82 -16.20 0.31
N GLN A 110 16.09 -17.29 0.02
CA GLN A 110 15.21 -17.33 -1.15
C GLN A 110 13.95 -16.46 -0.97
N PHE A 111 13.43 -16.37 0.25
CA PHE A 111 12.24 -15.59 0.56
C PHE A 111 12.51 -14.10 0.84
N SER A 112 13.77 -13.69 0.97
CA SER A 112 14.16 -12.32 1.32
C SER A 112 14.56 -11.52 0.09
N LYS A 113 13.60 -11.18 -0.78
CA LYS A 113 13.85 -10.50 -2.06
C LYS A 113 12.76 -9.48 -2.41
N ALA A 114 13.17 -8.41 -3.07
CA ALA A 114 12.28 -7.51 -3.79
C ALA A 114 12.12 -8.01 -5.22
N TYR A 115 10.90 -8.05 -5.73
CA TYR A 115 10.60 -8.55 -7.07
C TYR A 115 9.34 -7.88 -7.65
N LEU A 116 9.26 -7.87 -8.97
CA LEU A 116 8.10 -7.40 -9.71
C LEU A 116 7.06 -8.52 -9.75
N SER A 117 6.10 -8.50 -8.82
CA SER A 117 5.13 -9.59 -8.68
C SER A 117 4.06 -9.56 -9.76
N ARG A 118 3.72 -8.37 -10.30
CA ARG A 118 2.80 -8.22 -11.43
C ARG A 118 3.12 -6.98 -12.25
N ALA A 119 3.01 -7.10 -13.56
CA ALA A 119 2.83 -5.97 -14.47
C ALA A 119 1.63 -6.26 -15.37
N GLU A 120 0.70 -5.33 -15.47
CA GLU A 120 -0.56 -5.53 -16.18
C GLU A 120 -0.93 -4.27 -16.96
N ILE A 121 -1.43 -4.46 -18.18
CA ILE A 121 -2.08 -3.42 -18.97
C ILE A 121 -3.49 -3.91 -19.30
N ASN A 122 -4.49 -3.10 -19.03
CA ASN A 122 -5.90 -3.37 -19.31
C ASN A 122 -6.41 -2.35 -20.32
N TYR A 123 -6.98 -2.82 -21.42
CA TYR A 123 -7.58 -1.98 -22.46
C TYR A 123 -9.00 -2.46 -22.79
N ARG A 124 -9.95 -1.53 -22.81
CA ARG A 124 -11.36 -1.77 -23.14
C ARG A 124 -11.74 -1.01 -24.41
N PRO A 125 -11.50 -1.56 -25.61
CA PRO A 125 -11.83 -0.86 -26.85
C PRO A 125 -13.34 -0.61 -27.03
N TRP A 126 -14.18 -1.55 -26.55
CA TRP A 126 -15.65 -1.46 -26.55
C TRP A 126 -16.18 -1.92 -25.20
N GLU A 127 -17.42 -1.57 -24.87
CA GLU A 127 -18.02 -1.87 -23.55
C GLU A 127 -17.95 -3.36 -23.17
N ASN A 128 -18.14 -4.24 -24.15
CA ASN A 128 -18.15 -5.70 -23.99
C ASN A 128 -16.81 -6.39 -24.26
N THR A 129 -15.73 -5.65 -24.56
CA THR A 129 -14.44 -6.22 -24.94
C THR A 129 -13.33 -5.75 -24.00
N VAL A 130 -12.61 -6.68 -23.38
CA VAL A 130 -11.46 -6.37 -22.52
C VAL A 130 -10.24 -7.14 -23.00
N ILE A 131 -9.16 -6.42 -23.24
CA ILE A 131 -7.84 -6.95 -23.57
C ILE A 131 -6.95 -6.72 -22.34
N ARG A 132 -6.43 -7.81 -21.76
CA ARG A 132 -5.52 -7.75 -20.61
C ARG A 132 -4.21 -8.44 -20.97
N LEU A 133 -3.12 -7.69 -20.91
CA LEU A 133 -1.77 -8.23 -20.96
C LEU A 133 -1.22 -8.26 -19.53
N GLN A 134 -0.90 -9.45 -19.00
CA GLN A 134 -0.40 -9.60 -17.62
C GLN A 134 0.88 -10.44 -17.58
N TYR A 135 1.91 -9.89 -16.95
CA TYR A 135 3.05 -10.62 -16.41
C TYR A 135 2.84 -10.83 -14.90
N ARG A 136 3.19 -12.02 -14.40
CA ARG A 136 3.11 -12.34 -12.97
C ARG A 136 4.24 -13.26 -12.56
N GLU A 137 4.94 -12.88 -11.49
CA GLU A 137 5.93 -13.70 -10.82
C GLU A 137 5.34 -14.28 -9.53
N LEU A 138 5.20 -15.60 -9.48
CA LEU A 138 4.78 -16.31 -8.28
C LEU A 138 6.05 -16.83 -7.60
N PRO A 139 6.43 -16.31 -6.42
CA PRO A 139 7.57 -16.86 -5.70
C PRO A 139 7.29 -18.34 -5.43
N PHE A 140 8.25 -19.18 -5.82
CA PHE A 140 8.12 -20.63 -5.81
C PHE A 140 7.53 -21.13 -4.48
N SER A 141 6.38 -21.79 -4.59
CA SER A 141 5.73 -22.49 -3.49
C SER A 141 6.65 -23.61 -3.02
N TYR A 142 7.04 -23.58 -1.75
CA TYR A 142 7.85 -24.62 -1.09
C TYR A 142 7.10 -25.93 -0.84
N TYR A 143 6.05 -26.20 -1.62
CA TYR A 143 5.43 -27.50 -1.72
C TYR A 143 5.47 -27.94 -3.17
N GLY A 144 6.58 -28.60 -3.51
CA GLY A 144 6.63 -29.53 -4.63
C GLY A 144 5.71 -30.71 -4.36
N TYR A 145 4.41 -30.49 -4.45
CA TYR A 145 3.40 -31.48 -4.77
C TYR A 145 2.34 -30.79 -5.62
N GLY A 146 2.32 -31.19 -6.89
CA GLY A 146 1.50 -30.57 -7.92
C GLY A 146 0.04 -30.47 -7.53
N TYR A 147 -0.48 -29.25 -7.48
CA TYR A 147 -1.87 -28.99 -7.76
C TYR A 147 -1.95 -27.73 -8.62
N ASN A 148 -1.77 -27.98 -9.91
CA ASN A 148 -2.14 -27.09 -10.98
C ASN A 148 -3.68 -26.91 -10.91
N ARG A 149 -4.15 -25.91 -10.15
CA ARG A 149 -5.53 -25.43 -10.26
C ARG A 149 -5.49 -24.03 -10.86
N SER A 150 -5.62 -24.04 -12.19
CA SER A 150 -6.12 -22.96 -13.02
C SER A 150 -7.12 -22.07 -12.26
N PHE A 151 -6.69 -20.88 -11.87
CA PHE A 151 -7.60 -19.77 -11.62
C PHE A 151 -7.93 -19.11 -12.96
N GLY A 152 -8.68 -19.85 -13.78
CA GLY A 152 -9.36 -19.39 -14.98
C GLY A 152 -10.76 -19.99 -14.94
N GLY A 153 -11.68 -19.34 -14.23
CA GLY A 153 -13.02 -19.90 -14.01
C GLY A 153 -13.96 -19.12 -13.10
N MET A 154 -13.76 -17.80 -12.91
CA MET A 154 -14.71 -16.96 -12.17
C MET A 154 -15.29 -15.86 -13.07
N PHE A 155 -15.76 -16.25 -14.26
CA PHE A 155 -16.65 -15.46 -15.12
C PHE A 155 -17.41 -16.46 -16.02
N SER A 156 -18.32 -17.25 -15.45
CA SER A 156 -19.24 -18.11 -16.23
C SER A 156 -20.51 -18.50 -15.46
N GLY A 157 -21.03 -17.65 -14.58
CA GLY A 157 -22.14 -18.02 -13.69
C GLY A 157 -23.20 -16.96 -13.43
N LEU A 158 -23.42 -16.01 -14.35
CA LEU A 158 -24.50 -15.00 -14.19
C LEU A 158 -25.28 -14.72 -15.48
N ASP A 159 -25.39 -15.69 -16.39
CA ASP A 159 -26.38 -15.65 -17.47
C ASP A 159 -27.12 -17.00 -17.51
N GLY A 160 -28.33 -17.02 -16.96
CA GLY A 160 -29.24 -18.14 -17.07
C GLY A 160 -30.42 -18.05 -16.11
N TYR A 161 -31.60 -17.84 -16.69
CA TYR A 161 -32.97 -17.76 -16.11
C TYR A 161 -33.33 -16.37 -15.56
N ASP A 162 -34.36 -15.67 -16.07
CA ASP A 162 -35.70 -16.13 -16.46
C ASP A 162 -36.28 -15.42 -17.70
N ASP A 163 -37.03 -16.20 -18.50
CA ASP A 163 -38.27 -15.80 -19.21
C ASP A 163 -39.45 -15.89 -18.23
#